data_AF-A0A3C0P9T9-F1
#
_entry.id   AF-A0A3C0P9T9-F1
#
_cell.length_a   1.000
_cell.length_b   1.000
_cell.length_c   1.000
_cell.angle_alpha   90.00
_cell.angle_beta   90.00
_cell.angle_gamma   90.00
#
_symmetry.space_group_name_H-M   'P 1'
#
loop_
_entity.id
_entity.type
_entity.pdbx_description
1 polymer ?
#
loop_
_entity_poly.entity_id
_entity_poly.type
_entity_poly.pdbx_seq_one_letter_code
_entity_poly.pdbx_strand_id
1 'polypeptide(L)' 'KLILQIHDELLVDTCPGEEEIVKKILKEKMENAVKLSVPLIAQIGEGKTWFDAK' A
#
# COMPACT_ATOMS: atom_id res chain seq x y z
N LYS A 1 -2.70 8.68 -5.78
CA LYS A 1 -3.69 8.16 -6.76
C LYS A 1 -3.52 6.65 -6.90
N LEU A 2 -4.58 5.85 -6.79
CA LEU A 2 -4.52 4.40 -7.08
C LEU A 2 -4.37 4.21 -8.61
N ILE A 3 -3.32 3.50 -9.02
CA ILE A 3 -2.97 3.30 -10.43
C ILE A 3 -3.41 1.93 -10.92
N LEU A 4 -3.12 0.89 -10.14
CA LEU A 4 -3.33 -0.49 -10.54
C LEU A 4 -3.64 -1.37 -9.32
N GLN A 5 -4.42 -2.42 -9.54
CA GLN A 5 -4.59 -3.52 -8.60
C GLN A 5 -4.30 -4.82 -9.33
N ILE A 6 -3.49 -5.67 -8.71
CA ILE A 6 -3.12 -6.99 -9.22
C ILE A 6 -3.25 -7.98 -8.07
N HIS A 7 -4.28 -8.82 -8.11
CA HIS A 7 -4.56 -9.79 -7.05
C HIS A 7 -4.64 -9.12 -5.66
N ASP A 8 -3.63 -9.25 -4.81
CA ASP A 8 -3.54 -8.69 -3.48
C ASP A 8 -2.62 -7.45 -3.38
N GLU A 9 -2.03 -7.03 -4.51
CA GLU A 9 -1.12 -5.88 -4.61
C GLU A 9 -1.85 -4.62 -5.12
N LEU A 10 -1.54 -3.47 -4.52
CA LEU A 10 -2.01 -2.14 -4.94
C LEU A 10 -0.82 -1.26 -5.31
N LEU A 11 -0.84 -0.71 -6.52
CA LEU A 11 0.15 0.28 -6.97
C LEU A 11 -0.44 1.69 -6.84
N VAL A 12 0.19 2.53 -6.03
CA VAL A 12 -0.26 3.90 -5.74
C VAL A 12 0.84 4.88 -6.10
N ASP A 13 0.47 5.89 -6.88
CA ASP A 13 1.31 7.04 -7.20
C ASP A 13 1.08 8.14 -6.16
N THR A 14 2.14 8.77 -5.66
CA THR A 14 2.08 9.73 -4.54
C THR A 14 2.75 11.04 -4.91
N CYS A 15 2.24 12.16 -4.38
CA CYS A 15 2.94 13.43 -4.54
C CYS A 15 4.23 13.42 -3.71
N PRO A 16 5.29 14.12 -4.17
CA PRO A 16 6.50 14.28 -3.38
C PRO A 16 6.22 14.89 -2.00
N GLY A 17 6.71 14.27 -0.95
CA GLY A 17 6.51 14.68 0.46
C GLY A 17 5.26 14.10 1.13
N GLU A 18 4.39 13.39 0.40
CA GLU A 18 3.22 12.71 0.95
C GLU A 18 3.42 11.21 1.17
N GLU A 19 4.61 10.67 0.85
CA GLU A 19 4.90 9.23 0.80
C GLU A 19 4.55 8.57 2.13
N GLU A 20 5.06 9.11 3.24
CA GLU A 20 4.86 8.52 4.57
C GLU A 20 3.38 8.49 4.99
N ILE A 21 2.64 9.54 4.66
CA ILE A 21 1.21 9.64 4.97
C ILE A 21 0.44 8.58 4.17
N VAL A 22 0.74 8.47 2.88
CA VAL A 22 0.08 7.50 2.00
C VAL A 22 0.40 6.06 2.41
N LYS A 23 1.66 5.75 2.75
CA LYS A 23 2.05 4.43 3.27
C LYS A 23 1.26 4.07 4.52
N LYS A 24 1.16 4.99 5.48
CA LYS A 24 0.42 4.76 6.72
C LYS A 24 -1.05 4.46 6.45
N ILE A 25 -1.68 5.24 5.58
CA ILE A 25 -3.08 5.04 5.19
C ILE A 25 -3.26 3.68 4.51
N LEU A 26 -2.41 3.34 3.53
CA LEU A 26 -2.48 2.07 2.81
C LEU A 26 -2.38 0.89 3.78
N LYS A 27 -1.36 0.90 4.66
CA LYS A 27 -1.13 -0.18 5.61
C LYS A 27 -2.32 -0.35 6.55
N GLU A 28 -2.76 0.74 7.16
CA GLU A 28 -3.88 0.70 8.11
C GLU A 28 -5.16 0.17 7.42
N LYS A 29 -5.48 0.66 6.23
CA LYS A 29 -6.70 0.26 5.53
C LYS A 29 -6.64 -1.16 5.01
N MET A 30 -5.49 -1.64 4.54
CA MET A 30 -5.33 -3.02 4.07
C MET A 30 -5.37 -4.02 5.23
N GLU A 31 -4.65 -3.77 6.32
CA GLU A 31 -4.61 -4.68 7.47
C GLU A 31 -5.93 -4.74 8.25
N ASN A 32 -6.74 -3.67 8.20
CA ASN A 32 -8.01 -3.57 8.91
C ASN A 32 -9.24 -3.61 8.00
N ALA A 33 -9.09 -4.03 6.74
CA ALA A 33 -10.19 -4.10 5.78
C ALA A 33 -11.34 -5.01 6.25
N VAL A 34 -11.03 -6.06 7.02
CA VAL A 34 -11.99 -7.03 7.55
C VAL A 34 -11.49 -7.58 8.89
N LYS A 35 -12.43 -7.89 9.80
CA LYS A 35 -12.12 -8.59 11.05
C LYS A 35 -12.07 -10.10 10.80
N LEU A 36 -10.88 -10.67 10.96
CA LEU A 36 -10.64 -12.12 10.87
C LEU A 36 -10.16 -12.64 12.23
N SER A 37 -10.16 -13.96 12.40
CA SER A 37 -9.60 -14.62 13.59
C SER A 37 -8.07 -14.51 13.67
N VAL A 38 -7.42 -14.12 12.57
CA VAL A 38 -5.98 -13.90 12.44
C VAL A 38 -5.73 -12.52 11.82
N PRO A 39 -4.60 -11.85 12.13
CA PRO A 39 -4.31 -10.54 11.55
C PRO A 39 -3.97 -10.63 10.06
N LEU A 40 -4.45 -9.66 9.28
CA LEU A 40 -3.93 -9.40 7.94
C LEU A 40 -2.69 -8.51 8.06
N ILE A 41 -1.62 -8.86 7.34
CA ILE A 41 -0.36 -8.11 7.34
C ILE A 41 -0.12 -7.61 5.92
N ALA A 42 0.07 -6.31 5.76
CA ALA A 42 0.37 -5.69 4.48
C ALA A 42 1.83 -5.24 4.42
N GLN A 43 2.50 -5.58 3.33
CA GLN A 43 3.85 -5.09 3.03
C GLN A 43 3.75 -3.85 2.16
N ILE A 44 4.66 -2.90 2.38
CA ILE A 44 4.72 -1.66 1.63
C ILE A 44 6.16 -1.42 1.20
N GLY A 45 6.37 -1.31 -0.11
CA GLY A 45 7.57 -0.77 -0.72
C GLY A 45 7.34 0.63 -1.28
N GLU A 46 8.43 1.34 -1.53
CA GLU A 46 8.41 2.64 -2.21
C GLU A 46 9.53 2.70 -3.23
N GLY A 47 9.30 3.41 -4.32
CA GLY A 47 10.27 3.43 -5.40
C GLY A 47 9.87 4.40 -6.50
N LYS A 48 10.86 4.80 -7.30
CA LYS A 48 10.62 5.65 -8.48
C LYS A 48 10.10 4.83 -9.67
N THR A 49 10.35 3.54 -9.65
CA THR A 49 9.78 2.57 -10.58
C THR A 49 9.00 1.52 -9.79
N TRP A 50 8.08 0.82 -10.45
CA TRP A 50 7.36 -0.28 -9.82
C TRP A 50 8.30 -1.40 -9.37
N PHE A 51 9.40 -1.65 -10.10
CA PHE A 51 10.39 -2.64 -9.69
C PHE A 51 11.05 -2.28 -8.35
N ASP A 52 11.33 -1.00 -8.11
CA ASP A 52 11.93 -0.52 -6.86
C ASP A 52 10.92 -0.52 -5.69
N ALA A 53 9.62 -0.38 -5.99
CA ALA A 53 8.55 -0.28 -5.01
C ALA A 53 7.97 -1.64 -4.57
N LYS A 54 8.49 -2.74 -5.11
CA LYS A 54 8.02 -4.09 -4.81
C LYS A 54 8.58 -4.66 -3.53
#